data_AF-A0A5Q2NWH8-F1
#
_entry.id   AF-A0A5Q2NWH8-F1
#
_cell.length_a   1.000
_cell.length_b   1.000
_cell.length_c   1.000
_cell.angle_alpha   90.00
_cell.angle_beta   90.00
_cell.angle_gamma   90.00
#
_symmetry.space_group_name_H-M   'P 1'
#
loop_
_entity.id
_entity.type
_entity.pdbx_description
1 polymer ?
#
loop_
_entity_poly.entity_id
_entity_poly.type
_entity_poly.pdbx_seq_one_letter_code
_entity_poly.pdbx_strand_id
1 'polypeptide(L)'
;MAEDLETGMIRISDDVVATIAGLAALETPGIAAMSGGISEGLAKRLSGKNAQKGVTVEVGQLEAAIDLRVIVQYGIPIQEVCRQLQLGVREAVENMTGLHVVEVNVKVDGVMFKEETAEEPASGASRAIK
;
A
#
# COMPACT_ATOMS: atom_id res chain seq x y z
N MET A 1 20.50 11.11 18.11
CA MET A 1 20.42 12.18 19.12
C MET A 1 19.06 12.05 19.78
N ALA A 2 19.01 11.49 20.98
CA ALA A 2 17.79 11.50 21.79
C ALA A 2 17.86 12.79 22.61
N GLU A 3 16.92 13.70 22.39
CA GLU A 3 16.76 14.85 23.27
C GLU A 3 16.02 14.37 24.51
N ASP A 4 16.69 14.46 25.66
CA ASP A 4 16.18 14.11 26.99
C ASP A 4 15.06 15.09 27.36
N LEU A 5 13.83 14.79 26.93
CA LEU A 5 12.63 15.44 27.44
C LEU A 5 12.28 14.76 28.77
N GLU A 6 12.70 15.40 29.86
CA GLU A 6 12.41 14.99 31.24
C GLU A 6 10.91 14.64 31.38
N THR A 7 10.65 13.33 31.48
CA THR A 7 9.36 12.67 31.77
C THR A 7 8.32 12.53 30.62
N GLY A 8 8.71 11.90 29.51
CA GLY A 8 7.74 11.28 28.58
C GLY A 8 8.37 10.30 27.59
N MET A 9 7.72 9.15 27.35
CA MET A 9 8.10 8.21 26.28
C MET A 9 7.13 8.35 25.11
N ILE A 10 7.63 8.76 23.95
CA ILE A 10 6.87 8.75 22.69
C ILE A 10 6.98 7.34 22.11
N ARG A 11 5.84 6.70 21.88
CA ARG A 11 5.77 5.38 21.22
C ARG A 11 4.82 5.45 20.05
N ILE A 12 5.30 5.03 18.89
CA ILE A 12 4.49 4.95 17.66
C ILE A 12 3.93 3.53 17.58
N SER A 13 2.63 3.42 17.32
CA SER A 13 1.96 2.14 17.13
C SER A 13 2.30 1.56 15.76
N ASP A 14 2.45 0.25 15.73
CA ASP A 14 2.43 -0.61 14.55
C ASP A 14 1.36 -0.21 13.52
N ASP A 15 0.12 0.03 13.95
CA ASP A 15 -0.99 0.43 13.06
C ASP A 15 -0.70 1.74 12.30
N VAL A 16 0.01 2.67 12.92
CA VAL A 16 0.38 3.96 12.31
C VAL A 16 1.44 3.73 11.24
N VAL A 17 2.47 2.95 11.57
CA VAL A 17 3.55 2.61 10.62
C VAL A 17 2.98 1.80 9.45
N ALA A 18 2.09 0.84 9.72
CA ALA A 18 1.41 0.05 8.71
C ALA A 18 0.58 0.91 7.75
N THR A 19 -0.07 1.95 8.28
CA THR A 19 -0.84 2.89 7.47
C THR A 19 0.07 3.71 6.56
N ILE A 20 1.19 4.23 7.06
CA ILE A 20 2.17 4.98 6.27
C ILE A 20 2.75 4.09 5.16
N ALA A 21 3.21 2.89 5.53
CA ALA A 21 3.77 1.93 4.58
C ALA A 21 2.76 1.50 3.50
N GLY A 22 1.50 1.28 3.89
CA GLY A 22 0.43 0.93 2.94
C GLY A 22 0.10 2.07 1.97
N LEU A 23 0.09 3.31 2.44
CA LEU A 23 -0.13 4.48 1.57
C LEU A 23 1.04 4.68 0.60
N ALA A 24 2.28 4.67 1.10
CA ALA A 24 3.48 4.77 0.27
C ALA A 24 3.56 3.64 -0.78
N ALA A 25 3.10 2.43 -0.40
CA ALA A 25 3.03 1.31 -1.33
C ALA A 25 2.04 1.53 -2.47
N LEU A 26 0.88 2.11 -2.18
CA LEU A 26 -0.15 2.42 -3.19
C LEU A 26 0.25 3.58 -4.10
N GLU A 27 1.09 4.50 -3.62
CA GLU A 27 1.64 5.61 -4.41
C GLU A 27 2.76 5.17 -5.37
N THR A 28 3.32 3.97 -5.17
CA THR A 28 4.39 3.45 -6.02
C THR A 28 3.86 3.04 -7.40
N PRO A 29 4.39 3.62 -8.51
CA PRO A 29 3.98 3.27 -9.85
C PRO A 29 4.16 1.78 -10.15
N GLY A 30 3.14 1.15 -10.73
CA GLY A 30 3.16 -0.27 -11.09
C GLY A 30 2.62 -1.20 -10.00
N ILE A 31 2.35 -0.70 -8.79
CA ILE A 31 1.52 -1.43 -7.82
C ILE A 31 0.05 -1.25 -8.20
N ALA A 32 -0.68 -2.36 -8.29
CA ALA A 32 -2.10 -2.37 -8.62
C ALA A 32 -2.97 -2.33 -7.36
N ALA A 33 -2.60 -3.14 -6.36
CA ALA A 33 -3.30 -3.25 -5.09
C ALA A 33 -2.43 -3.95 -4.03
N MET A 34 -2.90 -3.90 -2.77
CA MET A 34 -2.36 -4.72 -1.69
C MET A 34 -3.18 -6.01 -1.50
N SER A 35 -2.49 -7.13 -1.29
CA SER A 35 -3.07 -8.48 -1.34
C SER A 35 -4.08 -8.77 -0.22
N GLY A 36 -3.95 -8.13 0.96
CA GLY A 36 -4.87 -8.34 2.07
C GLY A 36 -6.32 -7.88 1.79
N GLY A 37 -6.57 -7.20 0.67
CA GLY A 37 -7.90 -6.76 0.24
C GLY A 37 -8.65 -7.73 -0.68
N ILE A 38 -8.00 -8.78 -1.22
CA ILE A 38 -8.58 -9.60 -2.31
C ILE A 38 -9.71 -10.52 -1.83
N SER A 39 -9.69 -11.00 -0.58
CA SER A 39 -10.78 -11.83 -0.04
C SER A 39 -12.12 -11.06 0.13
N GLU A 40 -12.14 -9.74 -0.10
CA GLU A 40 -13.34 -8.89 -0.02
C GLU A 40 -13.73 -8.26 -1.36
N GLY A 41 -13.41 -8.94 -2.46
CA GLY A 41 -13.60 -8.49 -3.84
C GLY A 41 -15.04 -8.19 -4.32
N LEU A 42 -16.08 -8.15 -3.47
CA LEU A 42 -17.43 -7.73 -3.90
C LEU A 42 -18.14 -6.71 -2.98
N ALA A 43 -17.72 -6.51 -1.73
CA ALA A 43 -18.52 -5.73 -0.76
C ALA A 43 -17.85 -4.45 -0.19
N LYS A 44 -16.52 -4.26 -0.33
CA LYS A 44 -15.78 -3.33 0.56
C LYS A 44 -15.05 -2.16 -0.11
N ARG A 45 -15.52 -1.69 -1.27
CA ARG A 45 -15.06 -0.42 -1.87
C ARG A 45 -15.41 0.84 -1.05
N LEU A 46 -16.11 0.73 0.09
CA LEU A 46 -16.65 1.88 0.84
C LEU A 46 -16.00 2.20 2.20
N SER A 47 -15.09 1.40 2.75
CA SER A 47 -14.57 1.65 4.10
C SER A 47 -13.08 1.96 4.04
N GLY A 48 -12.70 3.21 4.31
CA GLY A 48 -11.32 3.75 4.29
C GLY A 48 -10.32 3.13 5.27
N LYS A 49 -10.51 1.85 5.64
CA LYS A 49 -9.62 1.03 6.48
C LYS A 49 -8.77 0.05 5.67
N ASN A 50 -8.78 0.16 4.34
CA ASN A 50 -8.13 -0.82 3.45
C ASN A 50 -6.61 -0.66 3.32
N ALA A 51 -6.02 0.45 3.79
CA ALA A 51 -4.57 0.70 3.65
C ALA A 51 -3.68 -0.25 4.49
N GLN A 52 -4.21 -0.81 5.59
CA GLN A 52 -3.45 -1.74 6.46
C GLN A 52 -3.46 -3.18 5.95
N LYS A 53 -4.35 -3.51 5.00
CA LYS A 53 -4.56 -4.90 4.59
C LYS A 53 -3.48 -5.36 3.63
N GLY A 54 -2.61 -6.25 4.10
CA GLY A 54 -1.47 -6.75 3.34
C GLY A 54 -0.15 -6.10 3.73
N VAL A 55 -0.16 -5.24 4.75
CA VAL A 55 1.03 -4.75 5.43
C VAL A 55 1.13 -5.45 6.78
N THR A 56 2.30 -5.93 7.15
CA THR A 56 2.61 -6.38 8.51
C THR A 56 3.86 -5.64 8.95
N VAL A 57 3.82 -5.09 10.16
CA VAL A 57 4.92 -4.28 10.69
C VAL A 57 5.24 -4.75 12.08
N GLU A 58 6.53 -4.86 12.36
CA GLU A 58 7.05 -5.03 13.71
C GLU A 58 7.82 -3.77 14.09
N VAL A 59 7.38 -3.10 15.15
CA VAL A 59 7.98 -1.84 15.63
C VAL A 59 8.69 -2.08 16.96
N GLY A 60 10.00 -1.85 16.96
CA GLY A 60 10.84 -1.81 18.15
C GLY A 60 10.82 -0.44 18.83
N GLN A 61 11.85 -0.14 19.63
CA GLN A 61 11.98 1.19 20.24
C GLN A 61 12.49 2.24 19.24
N LEU A 62 13.39 1.83 18.34
CA LEU A 62 14.04 2.70 17.36
C LEU A 62 14.00 2.12 15.95
N GLU A 63 13.58 0.86 15.80
CA GLU A 63 13.71 0.10 14.58
C GLU A 63 12.34 -0.39 14.11
N ALA A 64 12.18 -0.54 12.79
CA ALA A 64 10.98 -1.13 12.19
C ALA A 64 11.35 -2.16 11.12
N ALA A 65 10.61 -3.28 11.10
CA ALA A 65 10.62 -4.26 10.04
C ALA A 65 9.25 -4.28 9.35
N ILE A 66 9.24 -4.29 8.02
CA ILE A 66 8.02 -4.14 7.22
C ILE A 66 7.91 -5.26 6.21
N ASP A 67 6.78 -5.98 6.24
CA ASP A 67 6.39 -6.99 5.26
C ASP A 67 5.19 -6.51 4.44
N LEU A 68 5.35 -6.50 3.12
CA LEU A 68 4.36 -6.04 2.17
C LEU A 68 3.91 -7.19 1.27
N ARG A 69 2.60 -7.33 1.10
CA ARG A 69 1.99 -8.23 0.11
C ARG A 69 1.28 -7.42 -0.96
N VAL A 70 1.76 -7.50 -2.19
CA VAL A 70 1.31 -6.63 -3.29
C VAL A 70 0.87 -7.42 -4.51
N ILE A 71 0.02 -6.78 -5.32
CA ILE A 71 -0.33 -7.19 -6.67
C ILE A 71 0.30 -6.17 -7.61
N VAL A 72 1.05 -6.64 -8.60
CA VAL A 72 1.78 -5.77 -9.56
C VAL A 72 1.00 -5.71 -10.88
N GLN A 73 1.11 -4.60 -11.61
CA GLN A 73 0.50 -4.47 -12.94
C GLN A 73 1.28 -5.28 -13.99
N TYR A 74 0.56 -5.93 -14.90
CA TYR A 74 1.17 -6.63 -16.04
C TYR A 74 1.90 -5.64 -16.97
N GLY A 75 3.01 -6.10 -17.56
CA GLY A 75 3.77 -5.33 -18.55
C GLY A 75 4.89 -4.45 -17.97
N ILE A 76 5.13 -4.50 -16.66
CA ILE A 76 6.20 -3.76 -15.99
C ILE A 76 7.17 -4.76 -15.33
N PRO A 77 8.50 -4.54 -15.39
CA PRO A 77 9.47 -5.39 -14.71
C PRO A 77 9.26 -5.35 -13.19
N ILE A 78 8.81 -6.48 -12.63
CA ILE A 78 8.50 -6.64 -11.19
C ILE A 78 9.68 -6.23 -10.31
N GLN A 79 10.91 -6.60 -10.69
CA GLN A 79 12.12 -6.27 -9.94
C GLN A 79 12.29 -4.76 -9.73
N GLU A 80 12.05 -3.95 -10.77
CA GLU A 80 12.21 -2.50 -10.69
C GLU A 80 11.09 -1.87 -9.86
N VAL A 81 9.85 -2.33 -10.03
CA VAL A 81 8.71 -1.87 -9.23
C VAL A 81 8.92 -2.19 -7.75
N CYS A 82 9.35 -3.41 -7.42
CA CYS A 82 9.62 -3.79 -6.04
C CYS A 82 10.77 -2.99 -5.42
N ARG A 83 11.82 -2.67 -6.19
CA ARG A 83 12.92 -1.82 -5.73
C ARG A 83 12.45 -0.40 -5.42
N GLN A 84 11.62 0.18 -6.29
CA GLN A 84 11.03 1.51 -6.06
C GLN A 84 10.09 1.49 -4.86
N LEU A 85 9.29 0.44 -4.71
CA LEU A 85 8.41 0.24 -3.57
C LEU A 85 9.19 0.19 -2.25
N GLN A 86 10.27 -0.59 -2.20
CA GLN A 86 11.12 -0.70 -1.01
C GLN A 86 11.72 0.65 -0.61
N LEU A 87 12.22 1.41 -1.59
CA LEU A 87 12.79 2.73 -1.34
C LEU A 87 11.73 3.71 -0.84
N GLY A 88 10.60 3.80 -1.53
CA GLY A 88 9.52 4.73 -1.18
C GLY A 88 8.92 4.46 0.20
N VAL A 89 8.71 3.18 0.54
CA VAL A 89 8.20 2.80 1.87
C VAL A 89 9.21 3.08 2.97
N ARG A 90 10.49 2.77 2.74
CA ARG A 90 11.58 3.10 3.68
C ARG A 90 11.60 4.60 3.94
N GLU A 91 11.72 5.41 2.90
CA GLU A 91 11.82 6.86 3.02
C GLU A 91 10.59 7.45 3.71
N ALA A 92 9.38 7.01 3.36
CA ALA A 92 8.16 7.50 3.98
C ALA A 92 8.11 7.20 5.49
N VAL A 93 8.43 5.97 5.88
CA VAL A 93 8.40 5.57 7.30
C VAL A 93 9.50 6.28 8.09
N GLU A 94 10.74 6.27 7.60
CA GLU A 94 11.87 6.91 8.29
C GLU A 94 11.63 8.44 8.45
N ASN A 95 11.18 9.12 7.40
CA ASN A 95 10.94 10.57 7.43
C ASN A 95 9.77 10.97 8.33
N MET A 96 8.70 10.17 8.40
CA MET A 96 7.51 10.52 9.18
C MET A 96 7.61 10.11 10.65
N THR A 97 8.34 9.04 10.95
CA THR A 97 8.36 8.43 12.29
C THR A 97 9.68 8.58 13.02
N GLY A 98 10.78 8.84 12.31
CA GLY A 98 12.13 8.85 12.86
C GLY A 98 12.65 7.47 13.25
N LEU A 99 11.91 6.39 12.96
CA LEU A 99 12.37 5.01 13.14
C LEU A 99 13.37 4.64 12.05
N HIS A 100 14.31 3.76 12.36
CA HIS A 100 15.23 3.17 11.40
C HIS A 100 14.61 1.90 10.79
N VAL A 101 14.39 1.87 9.48
CA VAL A 101 13.81 0.69 8.83
C VAL A 101 14.93 -0.33 8.58
N VAL A 102 14.89 -1.46 9.27
CA VAL A 102 15.92 -2.50 9.12
C VAL A 102 15.75 -3.21 7.79
N GLU A 103 14.51 -3.61 7.48
CA GLU A 103 14.17 -4.35 6.28
C GLU A 103 12.79 -3.99 5.74
N VAL A 104 12.64 -4.12 4.41
CA VAL A 104 11.36 -4.03 3.71
C VAL A 104 11.24 -5.23 2.80
N ASN A 105 10.46 -6.21 3.23
CA ASN A 105 10.22 -7.44 2.51
C ASN A 105 8.98 -7.30 1.63
N VAL A 106 9.10 -7.65 0.36
CA VAL A 106 8.01 -7.55 -0.62
C VAL A 106 7.69 -8.93 -1.16
N LYS A 107 6.47 -9.37 -0.91
CA LYS A 107 5.88 -10.57 -1.50
C LYS A 107 4.88 -10.17 -2.58
N VAL A 108 5.13 -10.61 -3.80
CA VAL A 108 4.21 -10.43 -4.92
C VAL A 108 3.26 -11.62 -4.96
N ASP A 109 2.01 -11.41 -4.56
CA ASP A 109 1.00 -12.47 -4.52
C ASP A 109 0.29 -12.66 -5.86
N GLY A 110 0.39 -11.69 -6.78
CA GLY A 110 -0.21 -11.81 -8.11
C GLY A 110 0.13 -10.68 -9.06
N VAL A 111 -0.38 -10.82 -10.29
CA VAL A 111 -0.28 -9.82 -11.35
C VAL A 111 -1.68 -9.46 -11.83
N MET A 112 -1.97 -8.16 -11.90
CA MET A 112 -3.24 -7.66 -12.44
C MET A 112 -3.05 -7.23 -13.89
N PHE A 113 -3.84 -7.82 -14.76
CA PHE A 113 -3.99 -7.36 -16.13
C PHE A 113 -4.96 -6.18 -16.11
N LYS A 114 -4.62 -5.08 -16.80
CA LYS A 114 -5.64 -4.08 -17.12
C LYS A 114 -6.65 -4.79 -18.02
N GLU A 115 -7.82 -5.13 -17.48
CA GLU A 115 -8.97 -5.31 -18.35
C GLU A 115 -9.18 -3.95 -19.02
N GLU A 116 -9.15 -3.91 -20.35
CA GLU A 116 -9.75 -2.80 -21.07
C GLU A 116 -11.16 -2.69 -20.52
N THR A 117 -11.42 -1.64 -19.73
CA THR A 117 -12.78 -1.24 -19.42
C THR A 117 -13.44 -1.06 -20.77
N ALA A 118 -14.24 -2.04 -21.19
CA ALA A 118 -15.16 -1.83 -22.29
C ALA A 118 -15.96 -0.60 -21.88
N GLU A 119 -15.70 0.53 -22.55
CA GLU A 119 -16.59 1.67 -22.54
C GLU A 119 -17.96 1.09 -22.89
N GLU A 120 -18.87 0.99 -21.91
CA GLU A 120 -20.28 0.87 -22.23
C GLU A 120 -20.61 2.14 -23.01
N PRO A 121 -20.91 2.04 -24.32
CA PRO A 121 -21.18 3.22 -25.11
C PRO A 121 -22.41 3.89 -24.51
N ALA A 122 -22.30 5.20 -24.29
CA ALA A 122 -23.42 6.07 -24.00
C ALA A 122 -24.55 5.81 -25.03
N SER A 123 -25.57 5.06 -24.62
CA SER A 123 -26.77 4.85 -25.43
C SER A 123 -27.65 6.08 -25.29
N GLY A 124 -27.30 7.11 -26.04
CA GLY A 124 -28.19 8.19 -26.42
C GLY A 124 -28.94 7.86 -27.70
N ALA A 125 -30.24 8.14 -27.68
CA ALA A 125 -31.15 8.43 -28.81
C ALA A 125 -32.01 7.29 -29.41
N SER A 126 -33.31 7.44 -29.12
CA SER A 126 -34.44 7.43 -30.08
C SER A 126 -34.79 6.14 -30.84
N ARG A 127 -35.96 5.58 -30.52
CA ARG A 127 -37.05 5.46 -31.51
C ARG A 127 -38.43 5.21 -30.89
N ALA A 128 -39.40 5.86 -31.51
CA ALA A 128 -40.84 5.92 -31.28
C ALA A 128 -41.61 4.59 -31.28
N ILE A 129 -42.94 4.73 -31.07
CA ILE A 129 -44.09 3.85 -31.39
C ILE A 129 -44.62 3.17 -30.10
N LYS A 130 -45.84 3.44 -29.61
CA LYS A 130 -47.13 3.65 -30.26
C LYS A 130 -48.09 4.45 -29.36
#